data_AF-A0A6N8NPL5-F1
#
_entry.id   AF-A0A6N8NPL5-F1
#
_cell.length_a   1.000
_cell.length_b   1.000
_cell.length_c   1.000
_cell.angle_alpha   90.00
_cell.angle_beta   90.00
_cell.angle_gamma   90.00
#
_symmetry.space_group_name_H-M   'P 1'
#
loop_
_entity.id
_entity.type
_entity.pdbx_description
1 polymer ?
#
loop_
_entity_poly.entity_id
_entity_poly.type
_entity_poly.pdbx_seq_one_letter_code
_entity_poly.pdbx_strand_id
1 'polypeptide(L)'
;NPANESDASSATNISGMSQGYYLDVSLLDNVTLYDSFVPVEFGRFNGGVIDAKIKRFNADDSKVKLGYRTTRSDWLTSHIDENNKSAFNQGSSGSTYYSPDFKKNFYTLSFNQELADNFGVTAGLSRRQSDITRADYVSNDGIVAGRAQYKNVIDTALSKFTWFASDRFTHDLTLKYTGSSRDYNTSTFPQSDREMGNKS
;
A
#
# COMPACT_ATOMS: atom_id res chain seq x y z
N ASN A 1 -10.99 9.64 4.75
CA ASN A 1 -11.52 10.80 4.01
C ASN A 1 -11.65 10.41 2.54
N PRO A 2 -12.86 10.10 2.03
CA PRO A 2 -13.07 9.65 0.67
C PRO A 2 -13.34 10.86 -0.23
N ALA A 3 -12.27 11.52 -0.68
CA ALA A 3 -12.26 12.48 -1.79
C ALA A 3 -10.85 13.02 -1.91
N ASN A 4 -10.07 12.52 -2.86
CA ASN A 4 -8.99 13.32 -3.41
C ASN A 4 -8.80 12.91 -4.87
N GLU A 5 -9.61 13.54 -5.70
CA GLU A 5 -9.45 13.61 -7.15
C GLU A 5 -8.32 14.61 -7.40
N SER A 6 -7.13 14.09 -7.68
CA SER A 6 -6.05 14.88 -8.22
C SER A 6 -6.26 15.00 -9.73
N ASP A 7 -6.75 16.16 -10.19
CA ASP A 7 -6.80 16.54 -11.60
C ASP A 7 -5.46 16.25 -12.32
N ALA A 8 -5.56 15.65 -13.50
CA ALA A 8 -4.46 15.15 -14.32
C ALA A 8 -3.70 16.24 -15.11
N SER A 9 -3.58 17.47 -14.58
CA SER A 9 -2.96 18.61 -15.29
C SER A 9 -1.78 19.26 -14.59
N SER A 10 -1.25 18.68 -13.50
CA SER A 10 -0.08 19.23 -12.81
C SER A 10 0.96 18.15 -12.51
N ALA A 11 2.15 18.28 -13.09
CA ALA A 11 3.33 17.42 -12.90
C ALA A 11 3.92 17.46 -11.46
N THR A 12 3.14 17.92 -10.49
CA THR A 12 3.47 18.05 -9.07
C THR A 12 2.47 17.30 -8.17
N ASN A 13 1.46 16.62 -8.74
CA ASN A 13 0.40 15.98 -7.98
C ASN A 13 0.82 14.55 -7.55
N ILE A 14 1.38 14.46 -6.34
CA ILE A 14 1.69 13.21 -5.65
C ILE A 14 0.36 12.59 -5.21
N SER A 15 -0.18 11.67 -6.02
CA SER A 15 -1.32 10.83 -5.65
C SER A 15 -1.11 10.27 -4.24
N GLY A 16 -2.06 10.53 -3.34
CA GLY A 16 -2.03 10.18 -1.92
C GLY A 16 -1.82 8.69 -1.67
N MET A 17 -0.56 8.28 -1.67
CA MET A 17 -0.13 7.03 -1.10
C MET A 17 -0.05 7.23 0.41
N SER A 18 -0.70 6.35 1.15
CA SER A 18 -0.38 6.16 2.57
C SER A 18 1.14 5.98 2.64
N GLN A 19 1.84 6.91 3.30
CA GLN A 19 3.31 6.90 3.43
C GLN A 19 3.82 5.77 4.34
N GLY A 20 2.99 4.74 4.56
CA GLY A 20 3.25 3.61 5.44
C GLY A 20 3.61 2.37 4.64
N TYR A 21 4.68 1.70 5.08
CA TYR A 21 5.01 0.37 4.59
C TYR A 21 3.94 -0.63 5.04
N TYR A 22 3.53 -1.50 4.13
CA TYR A 22 2.61 -2.58 4.46
C TYR A 22 3.37 -3.80 4.92
N LEU A 23 3.40 -3.99 6.23
CA LEU A 23 4.17 -5.03 6.89
C LEU A 23 3.22 -5.99 7.61
N ASP A 24 3.58 -7.27 7.63
CA ASP A 24 2.94 -8.20 8.55
C ASP A 24 3.34 -7.83 9.97
N VAL A 25 2.36 -7.65 10.85
CA VAL A 25 2.57 -7.31 12.25
C VAL A 25 3.42 -8.34 12.99
N SER A 26 3.48 -9.59 12.51
CA SER A 26 4.34 -10.62 13.13
C SER A 26 5.83 -10.30 13.06
N LEU A 27 6.25 -9.43 12.13
CA LEU A 27 7.62 -8.96 11.96
C LEU A 27 8.00 -7.84 12.93
N LEU A 28 7.01 -7.22 13.58
CA LEU A 28 7.23 -6.10 14.49
C LEU A 28 7.46 -6.61 15.91
N ASP A 29 8.54 -6.14 16.51
CA ASP A 29 8.91 -6.40 17.90
C ASP A 29 8.07 -5.56 18.85
N ASN A 30 8.03 -4.25 18.59
CA ASN A 30 7.21 -3.29 19.32
C ASN A 30 6.71 -2.19 18.40
N VAL A 31 5.59 -1.60 18.84
CA VAL A 31 5.03 -0.38 18.29
C VAL A 31 4.75 0.56 19.45
N THR A 32 5.39 1.73 19.45
CA THR A 32 5.22 2.75 20.49
C THR A 32 4.63 4.01 19.88
N LEU A 33 3.56 4.50 20.50
CA LEU A 33 2.92 5.75 20.13
C LEU A 33 3.35 6.83 21.13
N TYR A 34 3.91 7.91 20.61
CA TYR A 34 4.16 9.14 21.36
C TYR A 34 3.16 10.20 20.89
N ASP A 35 2.10 10.44 21.65
CA ASP A 35 1.09 11.47 21.35
C ASP A 35 1.36 12.82 22.04
N SER A 36 2.19 12.79 23.08
CA SER A 36 2.62 13.90 23.92
C SER A 36 4.02 13.62 24.46
N PHE A 37 4.78 14.67 24.83
CA PHE A 37 6.16 14.55 25.33
C PHE A 37 7.09 13.70 24.43
N VAL A 38 7.00 13.92 23.10
CA VAL A 38 7.80 13.20 22.10
C VAL A 38 9.30 13.36 22.40
N PRO A 39 10.07 12.25 22.51
CA PRO A 39 11.51 12.30 22.74
C PRO A 39 12.26 13.16 21.70
N VAL A 40 13.33 13.84 22.14
CA VAL A 40 14.11 14.76 21.30
C VAL A 40 14.74 14.09 20.07
N GLU A 41 15.02 12.78 20.17
CA GLU A 41 15.53 11.95 19.07
C GLU A 41 14.56 11.85 17.87
N PHE A 42 13.26 12.07 18.10
CA PHE A 42 12.22 12.11 17.07
C PHE A 42 11.84 13.55 16.67
N GLY A 43 12.67 14.55 16.96
CA GLY A 43 12.41 15.96 16.65
C GLY A 43 12.15 16.23 15.16
N ARG A 44 11.74 17.47 14.85
CA ARG A 44 11.32 17.95 13.50
C ARG A 44 9.94 17.43 13.06
N PHE A 45 9.09 17.03 14.00
CA PHE A 45 7.70 16.69 13.77
C PHE A 45 6.79 17.49 14.72
N ASN A 46 5.67 18.02 14.21
CA ASN A 46 4.74 18.86 14.99
C ASN A 46 3.53 18.08 15.55
N GLY A 47 3.50 16.75 15.43
CA GLY A 47 2.42 15.89 15.94
C GLY A 47 2.92 14.69 16.74
N GLY A 48 2.14 13.61 16.78
CA GLY A 48 2.55 12.36 17.42
C GLY A 48 3.41 11.42 16.54
N VAL A 49 4.31 10.66 17.17
CA VAL A 49 5.25 9.75 16.50
C VAL A 49 4.83 8.30 16.72
N ILE A 50 4.89 7.50 15.65
CA ILE A 50 4.76 6.04 15.72
C ILE A 50 6.15 5.46 15.47
N ASP A 51 6.78 4.91 16.51
CA ASP A 51 8.00 4.12 16.40
C ASP A 51 7.64 2.64 16.26
N ALA A 52 8.08 2.00 15.19
CA ALA A 52 7.80 0.59 14.90
C ALA A 52 9.11 -0.16 14.64
N LYS A 53 9.46 -1.07 15.54
CA LYS A 53 10.73 -1.82 15.50
C LYS A 53 10.54 -3.20 14.92
N ILE A 54 11.44 -3.59 14.01
CA ILE A 54 11.45 -4.93 13.40
C ILE A 54 12.20 -5.88 14.34
N LYS A 55 11.66 -7.08 14.54
CA LYS A 55 12.30 -8.15 15.30
C LYS A 55 13.66 -8.48 14.72
N ARG A 56 14.65 -8.66 15.59
CA ARG A 56 15.85 -9.41 15.24
C ARG A 56 15.46 -10.87 15.02
N PHE A 57 16.25 -11.56 14.21
CA PHE A 57 16.05 -13.00 14.05
C PHE A 57 16.20 -13.73 15.40
N ASN A 58 15.44 -14.81 15.56
CA ASN A 58 15.54 -15.74 16.68
C ASN A 58 15.40 -17.17 16.15
N ALA A 59 16.40 -18.03 16.43
CA ALA A 59 16.49 -19.42 15.95
C ALA A 59 15.27 -20.25 16.36
N ASP A 60 14.82 -20.07 17.61
CA ASP A 60 13.69 -20.78 18.19
C ASP A 60 12.33 -20.34 17.60
N ASP A 61 12.30 -19.20 16.91
CA ASP A 61 11.11 -18.63 16.26
C ASP A 61 11.25 -18.61 14.73
N SER A 62 11.98 -19.59 14.18
CA SER A 62 12.13 -19.79 12.75
C SER A 62 10.78 -20.14 12.14
N LYS A 63 10.22 -19.21 11.35
CA LYS A 63 8.87 -19.34 10.80
C LYS A 63 8.74 -18.67 9.45
N VAL A 64 7.90 -19.28 8.61
CA VAL A 64 7.43 -18.68 7.37
C VAL A 64 5.92 -18.52 7.46
N LYS A 65 5.43 -17.33 7.14
CA LYS A 65 4.01 -17.00 7.15
C LYS A 65 3.61 -16.42 5.80
N LEU A 66 2.58 -17.01 5.22
CA LEU A 66 1.92 -16.54 4.02
C LEU A 66 0.55 -15.96 4.41
N GLY A 67 0.26 -14.77 3.91
CA GLY A 67 -1.01 -14.11 4.12
C GLY A 67 -1.66 -13.74 2.79
N TYR A 68 -2.96 -13.98 2.72
CA TYR A 68 -3.79 -13.51 1.63
C TYR A 68 -5.06 -12.89 2.18
N ARG A 69 -5.40 -11.71 1.69
CA ARG A 69 -6.66 -11.02 2.00
C ARG A 69 -7.25 -10.46 0.72
N THR A 70 -8.57 -10.49 0.59
CA THR A 70 -9.27 -9.91 -0.54
C THR A 70 -10.54 -9.20 -0.08
N THR A 71 -10.99 -8.23 -0.87
CA THR A 71 -12.29 -7.58 -0.72
C THR A 71 -12.79 -7.16 -2.10
N ARG A 72 -14.11 -7.19 -2.29
CA ARG A 72 -14.78 -6.94 -3.58
C ARG A 72 -15.98 -6.06 -3.35
N SER A 73 -16.31 -5.21 -4.31
CA SER A 73 -17.54 -4.39 -4.30
C SER A 73 -18.79 -5.20 -3.95
N ASP A 74 -18.91 -6.43 -4.47
CA ASP A 74 -20.06 -7.32 -4.22
C ASP A 74 -20.23 -7.73 -2.74
N TRP A 75 -19.20 -7.54 -1.92
CA TRP A 75 -19.23 -7.84 -0.48
C TRP A 75 -19.51 -6.61 0.38
N LEU A 76 -19.66 -5.43 -0.25
CA LEU A 76 -19.90 -4.17 0.45
C LEU A 76 -21.26 -3.59 0.06
N THR A 77 -22.00 -3.17 1.07
CA THR A 77 -23.15 -2.29 0.88
C THR A 77 -22.67 -0.85 0.89
N SER A 78 -22.85 -0.14 -0.23
CA SER A 78 -22.54 1.29 -0.31
C SER A 78 -23.76 2.13 0.07
N HIS A 79 -23.59 3.09 0.97
CA HIS A 79 -24.62 4.07 1.33
C HIS A 79 -24.39 5.35 0.53
N ILE A 80 -25.32 5.66 -0.38
CA ILE A 80 -25.18 6.72 -1.38
C ILE A 80 -26.49 7.47 -1.48
N ASP A 81 -26.40 8.80 -1.55
CA ASP A 81 -27.54 9.67 -1.83
C ASP A 81 -28.18 9.28 -3.17
N GLU A 82 -29.52 9.22 -3.22
CA GLU A 82 -30.27 8.85 -4.42
C GLU A 82 -29.94 9.76 -5.60
N ASN A 83 -29.67 11.05 -5.35
CA ASN A 83 -29.30 12.02 -6.37
C ASN A 83 -27.98 11.66 -7.09
N ASN A 84 -27.10 10.91 -6.41
CA ASN A 84 -25.79 10.53 -6.94
C ASN A 84 -25.73 9.07 -7.40
N LYS A 85 -26.83 8.31 -7.30
CA LYS A 85 -26.83 6.86 -7.56
C LYS A 85 -26.47 6.52 -9.00
N SER A 86 -26.97 7.30 -9.96
CA SER A 86 -26.64 7.11 -11.38
C SER A 86 -25.15 7.34 -11.65
N ALA A 87 -24.60 8.44 -11.14
CA ALA A 87 -23.20 8.79 -11.34
C ALA A 87 -22.24 7.83 -10.60
N PHE A 88 -22.62 7.37 -9.40
CA PHE A 88 -21.90 6.33 -8.70
C PHE A 88 -21.86 5.03 -9.49
N ASN A 89 -23.00 4.54 -9.98
CA ASN A 89 -23.06 3.30 -10.76
C ASN A 89 -22.22 3.37 -12.06
N GLN A 90 -22.09 4.57 -12.62
CA GLN A 90 -21.23 4.83 -13.79
C GLN A 90 -19.75 4.96 -13.40
N GLY A 91 -19.43 5.18 -12.13
CA GLY A 91 -18.06 5.38 -11.68
C GLY A 91 -17.52 6.79 -11.93
N SER A 92 -18.37 7.74 -12.30
CA SER A 92 -17.99 9.14 -12.55
C SER A 92 -19.20 10.09 -12.51
N SER A 93 -18.96 11.32 -12.02
CA SER A 93 -19.83 12.49 -12.09
C SER A 93 -18.99 13.72 -12.44
N GLY A 94 -18.91 14.12 -13.71
CA GLY A 94 -18.06 15.24 -14.13
C GLY A 94 -16.59 15.04 -13.71
N SER A 95 -16.08 15.90 -12.83
CA SER A 95 -14.71 15.82 -12.27
C SER A 95 -14.59 14.97 -10.99
N THR A 96 -15.57 14.11 -10.68
CA THR A 96 -15.51 13.19 -9.53
C THR A 96 -15.61 11.74 -10.00
N TYR A 97 -14.62 10.91 -9.69
CA TYR A 97 -14.62 9.49 -9.97
C TYR A 97 -15.02 8.63 -8.76
N TYR A 98 -16.02 7.80 -8.96
CA TYR A 98 -16.44 6.78 -7.99
C TYR A 98 -15.83 5.42 -8.34
N SER A 99 -15.63 4.54 -7.35
CA SER A 99 -15.21 3.15 -7.58
C SER A 99 -16.32 2.18 -7.22
N PRO A 100 -17.43 2.13 -7.99
CA PRO A 100 -18.56 1.25 -7.69
C PRO A 100 -18.19 -0.24 -7.82
N ASP A 101 -17.30 -0.54 -8.77
CA ASP A 101 -16.81 -1.88 -9.06
C ASP A 101 -15.31 -1.91 -8.78
N PHE A 102 -14.93 -2.73 -7.80
CA PHE A 102 -13.53 -2.90 -7.43
C PHE A 102 -13.26 -4.28 -6.87
N LYS A 103 -12.02 -4.72 -7.05
CA LYS A 103 -11.44 -5.89 -6.39
C LYS A 103 -10.07 -5.53 -5.84
N LYS A 104 -9.85 -5.82 -4.56
CA LYS A 104 -8.56 -5.61 -3.90
C LYS A 104 -8.00 -6.93 -3.42
N ASN A 105 -6.73 -7.18 -3.72
CA ASN A 105 -6.01 -8.36 -3.27
C ASN A 105 -4.76 -7.91 -2.52
N PHE A 106 -4.50 -8.52 -1.39
CA PHE A 106 -3.36 -8.25 -0.52
C PHE A 106 -2.63 -9.55 -0.28
N TYR A 107 -1.34 -9.57 -0.60
CA TYR A 107 -0.45 -10.70 -0.39
C TYR A 107 0.63 -10.29 0.57
N THR A 108 0.96 -11.15 1.53
CA THR A 108 2.08 -10.98 2.43
C THR A 108 2.88 -12.27 2.52
N LEU A 109 4.19 -12.14 2.56
CA LEU A 109 5.11 -13.20 2.90
C LEU A 109 6.02 -12.67 4.00
N SER A 110 6.21 -13.44 5.04
CA SER A 110 7.04 -13.09 6.19
C SER A 110 7.90 -14.27 6.55
N PHE A 111 9.19 -14.05 6.77
CA PHE A 111 10.11 -15.09 7.20
C PHE A 111 11.06 -14.57 8.26
N ASN A 112 11.32 -15.42 9.24
CA ASN A 112 12.32 -15.26 10.28
C ASN A 112 13.16 -16.53 10.26
N GLN A 113 14.46 -16.43 9.99
CA GLN A 113 15.28 -17.61 9.73
C GLN A 113 16.76 -17.40 10.07
N GLU A 114 17.37 -18.43 10.64
CA GLU A 114 18.83 -18.51 10.80
C GLU A 114 19.45 -18.83 9.45
N LEU A 115 20.45 -18.06 9.04
CA LEU A 115 21.18 -18.27 7.79
C LEU A 115 22.54 -18.95 8.04
N ALA A 116 23.17 -18.64 9.17
CA ALA A 116 24.40 -19.26 9.66
C ALA A 116 24.48 -19.06 11.19
N ASP A 117 25.42 -19.73 11.85
CA ASP A 117 25.63 -19.56 13.29
C ASP A 117 25.74 -18.08 13.67
N ASN A 118 24.86 -17.65 14.57
CA ASN A 118 24.78 -16.26 15.06
C ASN A 118 24.42 -15.22 13.99
N PHE A 119 23.95 -15.63 12.81
CA PHE A 119 23.54 -14.74 11.73
C PHE A 119 22.19 -15.15 11.15
N GLY A 120 21.23 -14.23 11.15
CA GLY A 120 19.92 -14.51 10.58
C GLY A 120 19.19 -13.28 10.08
N VAL A 121 18.00 -13.53 9.55
CA VAL A 121 17.20 -12.53 8.86
C VAL A 121 15.74 -12.57 9.30
N THR A 122 15.18 -11.39 9.52
CA THR A 122 13.74 -11.15 9.60
C THR A 122 13.34 -10.32 8.39
N ALA A 123 12.45 -10.81 7.56
CA ALA A 123 12.04 -10.11 6.35
C ALA A 123 10.56 -10.30 6.01
N GLY A 124 10.05 -9.31 5.29
CA GLY A 124 8.67 -9.23 4.85
C GLY A 124 8.59 -8.71 3.43
N LEU A 125 7.78 -9.39 2.62
CA LEU A 125 7.34 -8.93 1.31
C LEU A 125 5.84 -8.72 1.36
N SER A 126 5.35 -7.67 0.70
CA SER A 126 3.91 -7.49 0.50
C SER A 126 3.61 -6.92 -0.88
N ARG A 127 2.47 -7.35 -1.42
CA ARG A 127 1.90 -6.81 -2.65
C ARG A 127 0.45 -6.44 -2.41
N ARG A 128 0.08 -5.22 -2.76
CA ARG A 128 -1.30 -4.75 -2.79
C ARG A 128 -1.70 -4.47 -4.21
N GLN A 129 -2.79 -5.07 -4.63
CA GLN A 129 -3.38 -4.83 -5.94
C GLN A 129 -4.82 -4.33 -5.77
N SER A 130 -5.18 -3.30 -6.52
CA SER A 130 -6.56 -2.83 -6.64
C SER A 130 -6.90 -2.70 -8.12
N ASP A 131 -7.86 -3.52 -8.55
CA ASP A 131 -8.47 -3.43 -9.86
C ASP A 131 -9.79 -2.66 -9.70
N ILE A 132 -10.02 -1.64 -10.50
CA ILE A 132 -11.20 -0.77 -10.44
C ILE A 132 -11.75 -0.63 -11.85
N THR A 133 -13.06 -0.79 -12.00
CA THR A 133 -13.76 -0.61 -13.28
C THR A 133 -14.67 0.60 -13.19
N ARG A 134 -14.59 1.50 -14.17
CA ARG A 134 -15.41 2.72 -14.28
C ARG A 134 -15.83 2.93 -15.73
N ALA A 135 -16.83 3.77 -15.98
CA ALA A 135 -17.06 4.27 -17.33
C ALA A 135 -15.84 5.08 -17.81
N ASP A 136 -15.48 4.95 -19.08
CA ASP A 136 -14.30 5.64 -19.66
C ASP A 136 -14.64 7.10 -19.96
N TYR A 137 -15.74 7.34 -20.69
CA TYR A 137 -16.30 8.68 -20.87
C TYR A 137 -17.78 8.73 -20.53
N VAL A 138 -18.16 9.77 -19.79
CA VAL A 138 -19.53 10.00 -19.34
C VAL A 138 -19.95 11.41 -19.74
N SER A 139 -21.15 11.55 -20.31
CA SER A 139 -21.82 12.83 -20.54
C SER A 139 -23.01 12.96 -19.59
N ASN A 140 -23.65 14.14 -19.56
CA ASN A 140 -24.87 14.34 -18.78
C ASN A 140 -25.99 13.33 -19.12
N ASP A 141 -25.98 12.76 -20.33
CA ASP A 141 -27.02 11.85 -20.82
C ASP A 141 -26.64 10.35 -20.69
N GLY A 142 -25.46 10.03 -20.12
CA GLY A 142 -25.02 8.66 -19.85
C GLY A 142 -23.60 8.34 -20.32
N ILE A 143 -23.27 7.04 -20.31
CA ILE A 143 -21.96 6.53 -20.75
C ILE A 143 -21.82 6.75 -22.27
N VAL A 144 -20.83 7.54 -22.66
CA VAL A 144 -20.54 7.87 -24.07
C VAL A 144 -19.56 6.87 -24.67
N ALA A 145 -18.62 6.37 -23.88
CA ALA A 145 -17.66 5.38 -24.32
C ALA A 145 -17.34 4.39 -23.20
N GLY A 146 -17.47 3.10 -23.53
CA GLY A 146 -16.85 1.94 -22.88
C GLY A 146 -16.78 1.90 -21.34
N ARG A 147 -15.93 1.00 -20.87
CA ARG A 147 -15.47 0.95 -19.48
C ARG A 147 -13.95 0.95 -19.46
N ALA A 148 -13.39 1.75 -18.59
CA ALA A 148 -11.97 1.78 -18.29
C ALA A 148 -11.65 0.89 -17.09
N GLN A 149 -10.50 0.22 -17.16
CA GLN A 149 -9.93 -0.55 -16.08
C GLN A 149 -8.69 0.17 -15.54
N TYR A 150 -8.68 0.38 -14.23
CA TYR A 150 -7.55 0.92 -13.50
C TYR A 150 -6.96 -0.16 -12.62
N LYS A 151 -5.65 -0.36 -12.72
CA LYS A 151 -4.93 -1.30 -11.88
C LYS A 151 -3.88 -0.53 -11.09
N ASN A 152 -3.97 -0.60 -9.76
CA ASN A 152 -2.96 -0.04 -8.87
C ASN A 152 -2.21 -1.19 -8.21
N VAL A 153 -0.89 -1.16 -8.27
CA VAL A 153 -0.02 -2.11 -7.56
C VAL A 153 0.92 -1.35 -6.64
N ILE A 154 1.09 -1.85 -5.42
CA ILE A 154 2.11 -1.39 -4.48
C ILE A 154 2.84 -2.62 -3.96
N ASP A 155 4.15 -2.64 -4.15
CA ASP A 155 5.05 -3.65 -3.63
C ASP A 155 5.92 -3.07 -2.52
N THR A 156 6.13 -3.84 -1.47
CA THR A 156 7.01 -3.47 -0.37
C THR A 156 7.89 -4.66 -0.02
N ALA A 157 9.18 -4.42 0.15
CA ALA A 157 10.12 -5.37 0.70
C ALA A 157 10.87 -4.74 1.88
N LEU A 158 10.98 -5.49 2.96
CA LEU A 158 11.70 -5.10 4.16
C LEU A 158 12.53 -6.29 4.63
N SER A 159 13.81 -6.07 4.91
CA SER A 159 14.65 -7.09 5.52
C SER A 159 15.54 -6.47 6.58
N LYS A 160 15.71 -7.21 7.68
CA LYS A 160 16.65 -6.91 8.74
C LYS A 160 17.54 -8.13 8.93
N PHE A 161 18.81 -7.95 8.64
CA PHE A 161 19.86 -8.92 8.95
C PHE A 161 20.45 -8.59 10.31
N THR A 162 20.62 -9.61 11.13
CA THR A 162 21.20 -9.49 12.47
C THR A 162 22.37 -10.46 12.58
N TRP A 163 23.52 -9.95 13.00
CA TRP A 163 24.71 -10.72 13.32
C TRP A 163 25.10 -10.52 14.79
N PHE A 164 25.03 -11.58 15.57
CA PHE A 164 25.52 -11.62 16.95
C PHE A 164 27.02 -11.94 16.95
N ALA A 165 27.85 -10.93 16.66
CA ALA A 165 29.30 -11.10 16.53
C ALA A 165 29.97 -11.58 17.84
N SER A 166 29.40 -11.24 19.00
CA SER A 166 29.75 -11.78 20.32
C SER A 166 28.62 -11.52 21.33
N ASP A 167 28.74 -12.02 22.55
CA ASP A 167 27.81 -11.75 23.66
C ASP A 167 27.64 -10.25 23.97
N ARG A 168 28.56 -9.40 23.51
CA ARG A 168 28.55 -7.95 23.74
C ARG A 168 28.26 -7.13 22.50
N PHE A 169 28.33 -7.73 21.31
CA PHE A 169 28.28 -6.99 20.06
C PHE A 169 27.27 -7.59 19.08
N THR A 170 26.32 -6.75 18.64
CA THR A 170 25.32 -7.10 17.63
C THR A 170 25.34 -6.07 16.50
N HIS A 171 25.46 -6.54 15.25
CA HIS A 171 25.29 -5.72 14.06
C HIS A 171 23.90 -5.93 13.47
N ASP A 172 23.20 -4.84 13.16
CA ASP A 172 21.92 -4.85 12.46
C ASP A 172 22.05 -4.09 11.13
N LEU A 173 21.65 -4.71 10.02
CA LEU A 173 21.52 -4.06 8.72
C LEU A 173 20.06 -4.16 8.26
N THR A 174 19.43 -3.02 7.97
CA THR A 174 18.04 -2.98 7.50
C THR A 174 17.97 -2.41 6.08
N LEU A 175 17.33 -3.16 5.17
CA LEU A 175 17.07 -2.75 3.80
C LEU A 175 15.55 -2.62 3.59
N LYS A 176 15.13 -1.52 2.95
CA LYS A 176 13.73 -1.23 2.66
C LYS A 176 13.57 -0.88 1.19
N TYR A 177 12.52 -1.39 0.57
CA TYR A 177 12.12 -1.04 -0.77
C TYR A 177 10.60 -0.89 -0.83
N THR A 178 10.14 0.11 -1.55
CA THR A 178 8.73 0.26 -1.91
C THR A 178 8.65 0.75 -3.35
N GLY A 179 7.74 0.17 -4.11
CA GLY A 179 7.50 0.51 -5.51
C GLY A 179 6.01 0.50 -5.79
N SER A 180 5.58 1.32 -6.73
CA SER A 180 4.16 1.41 -7.08
C SER A 180 3.95 1.70 -8.55
N SER A 181 2.96 1.04 -9.13
CA SER A 181 2.51 1.29 -10.50
C SER A 181 1.01 1.55 -10.56
N ARG A 182 0.59 2.30 -11.58
CA ARG A 182 -0.81 2.53 -11.90
C ARG A 182 -0.97 2.39 -13.42
N ASP A 183 -1.74 1.39 -13.81
CA ASP A 183 -2.04 1.11 -15.21
C ASP A 183 -3.46 1.58 -15.51
N TYR A 184 -3.65 2.10 -16.71
CA TYR A 184 -4.92 2.55 -17.23
C TYR A 184 -5.18 1.93 -18.59
N ASN A 185 -6.28 1.18 -18.70
CA ASN A 185 -6.69 0.52 -19.94
C ASN A 185 -8.12 0.92 -20.29
N THR A 186 -8.34 1.33 -21.54
CA THR A 186 -9.67 1.63 -22.07
C THR A 186 -9.98 0.70 -23.24
N SER A 187 -11.25 0.65 -23.64
CA SER A 187 -11.66 -0.06 -24.86
C SER A 187 -11.06 0.53 -26.14
N THR A 188 -10.59 1.77 -26.11
CA THR A 188 -9.96 2.48 -27.25
C THR A 188 -8.44 2.42 -27.22
N PHE A 189 -7.83 2.22 -26.04
CA PHE A 189 -6.38 2.08 -25.85
C PHE A 189 -6.07 0.94 -24.88
N PRO A 190 -5.91 -0.30 -25.39
CA PRO A 190 -5.37 -1.39 -24.59
C PRO A 190 -3.85 -1.15 -24.41
N GLN A 191 -3.40 -0.99 -23.17
CA GLN A 191 -2.02 -0.70 -22.71
C GLN A 191 -1.59 0.77 -22.73
N SER A 192 -1.83 1.47 -21.62
CA SER A 192 -1.05 2.65 -21.25
C SER A 192 -0.30 2.40 -19.93
N ASP A 193 0.88 1.79 -20.03
CA ASP A 193 1.79 1.61 -18.90
C ASP A 193 2.42 2.98 -18.58
N ARG A 194 1.96 3.65 -17.51
CA ARG A 194 2.66 4.83 -16.97
C ARG A 194 3.40 4.43 -15.70
N GLU A 195 4.68 4.11 -15.84
CA GLU A 195 5.58 3.96 -14.69
C GLU A 195 5.78 5.32 -14.01
N MET A 196 5.45 5.42 -12.71
CA MET A 196 5.87 6.56 -11.89
C MET A 196 7.20 6.20 -11.24
N GLY A 197 8.26 6.90 -11.62
CA GLY A 197 9.64 6.60 -11.23
C GLY A 197 9.86 6.52 -9.71
N ASN A 198 10.70 5.57 -9.29
CA ASN A 198 11.18 5.43 -7.91
C ASN A 198 11.88 6.72 -7.47
N LYS A 199 11.54 7.21 -6.27
CA LYS A 199 12.43 8.13 -5.54
C LYS A 199 13.24 7.30 -4.54
N SER A 200 14.57 7.32 -4.73
CA SER A 200 15.58 6.87 -3.77
C SER A 200 15.51 7.67 -2.47
#